data_AF-A0A524PH38-F1
#
_entry.id   AF-A0A524PH38-F1
#
_cell.length_a   1.000
_cell.length_b   1.000
_cell.length_c   1.000
_cell.angle_alpha   90.00
_cell.angle_beta   90.00
_cell.angle_gamma   90.00
#
_symmetry.space_group_name_H-M   'P 1'
#
loop_
_entity.id
_entity.type
_entity.pdbx_description
1 polymer ?
#
loop_
_entity_poly.entity_id
_entity_poly.type
_entity_poly.pdbx_seq_one_letter_code
_entity_poly.pdbx_strand_id
1 'polypeptide(L)' 'MAIEDLGMLRKKYTEAKMAATEKLPYTLMINRARTPEKKAFPDRSSIVILSTLSVLLFVMLVTIIIDGIKMMPDRKTND' A
#
# COMPACT_ATOMS: atom_id res chain seq x y z
N MET A 1 4.97 58.13 -17.12
CA MET A 1 4.75 57.11 -16.08
C MET A 1 4.06 55.87 -16.66
N ALA A 2 2.82 55.97 -17.18
CA ALA A 2 2.08 54.82 -17.71
C ALA A 2 2.77 54.01 -18.85
N ILE A 3 3.57 54.65 -19.71
CA ILE A 3 4.29 53.97 -20.80
C ILE A 3 5.44 53.10 -20.24
N GLU A 4 6.08 53.55 -19.17
CA GLU A 4 7.14 52.83 -18.44
C GLU A 4 6.55 51.54 -17.83
N ASP A 5 5.36 51.65 -17.24
CA ASP A 5 4.67 50.54 -16.58
C ASP A 5 4.26 49.45 -17.58
N LEU A 6 3.78 49.84 -18.77
CA LEU A 6 3.45 48.90 -19.84
C LEU A 6 4.70 48.19 -20.39
N GLY A 7 5.81 48.91 -20.51
CA GLY A 7 7.10 48.34 -20.90
C GLY A 7 7.61 47.31 -19.89
N MET A 8 7.51 47.63 -18.60
CA MET A 8 7.90 46.74 -17.51
C MET A 8 7.01 45.50 -17.45
N LEU A 9 5.69 45.65 -17.64
CA LEU A 9 4.75 44.55 -17.66
C LEU A 9 5.01 43.59 -18.83
N ARG A 10 5.30 44.14 -20.01
CA ARG A 10 5.65 43.34 -21.20
C ARG A 10 6.97 42.59 -21.03
N LYS A 11 7.97 43.20 -20.38
CA LYS A 11 9.23 42.52 -20.04
C LYS A 11 8.99 41.32 -19.12
N LYS A 12 8.30 41.53 -17.98
CA LYS A 12 7.98 40.45 -17.03
C LYS A 12 7.17 39.32 -17.66
N TYR A 13 6.20 39.66 -18.52
CA TYR A 13 5.43 38.67 -19.26
C TYR A 13 6.30 37.82 -20.20
N THR A 14 7.25 38.46 -20.90
CA THR A 14 8.15 37.79 -21.83
C THR A 14 9.13 36.88 -21.09
N GLU A 15 9.69 37.34 -19.96
CA GLU A 15 10.57 36.55 -19.09
C GLU A 15 9.85 35.32 -18.53
N ALA A 16 8.62 35.48 -18.00
CA ALA A 16 7.83 34.37 -17.48
C ALA A 16 7.46 33.36 -18.58
N LYS A 17 7.12 33.84 -19.78
CA LYS A 17 6.82 32.98 -20.93
C LYS A 17 8.06 32.19 -21.36
N MET A 18 9.23 32.80 -21.39
CA MET A 18 10.49 32.12 -21.69
C MET A 18 10.81 31.06 -20.63
N ALA A 19 10.74 31.40 -19.34
CA ALA A 19 10.98 30.46 -18.25
C ALA A 19 10.00 29.26 -18.24
N ALA A 20 8.73 29.47 -18.62
CA ALA A 20 7.74 28.41 -18.72
C ALA A 20 7.91 27.52 -19.96
N THR A 21 8.44 28.07 -21.05
CA THR A 21 8.64 27.34 -22.32
C THR A 21 10.01 26.67 -22.37
N GLU A 22 10.97 27.17 -21.59
CA GLU A 22 12.27 26.56 -21.43
C GLU A 22 12.11 25.16 -20.86
N LYS A 23 12.49 24.14 -21.65
CA LYS A 23 12.62 22.78 -21.15
C LYS A 23 13.82 22.75 -20.23
N LEU A 24 13.59 22.81 -18.91
CA LEU A 24 14.66 22.60 -17.94
C LEU A 24 15.34 21.27 -18.26
N PRO A 25 16.64 21.27 -18.62
CA PRO A 25 17.33 20.07 -19.10
C PRO A 25 17.60 19.06 -17.99
N TYR A 26 17.40 19.46 -16.73
CA TYR A 26 17.67 18.66 -15.55
C TYR A 26 16.37 18.32 -14.83
N THR A 27 16.10 17.03 -14.67
CA THR A 27 15.18 16.58 -13.63
C THR A 27 15.86 16.81 -12.28
N LEU A 28 15.21 17.52 -11.37
CA LEU A 28 15.61 17.59 -9.96
C LEU A 28 15.31 16.23 -9.29
N MET A 29 16.00 15.18 -9.71
CA MET A 29 16.03 13.90 -9.01
C MET A 29 16.90 14.07 -7.74
N ILE A 30 16.34 14.70 -6.72
CA ILE A 30 16.99 14.91 -5.41
C ILE A 30 17.26 13.56 -4.73
N ASN A 31 16.42 12.55 -5.00
CA ASN A 31 16.64 11.17 -4.58
C ASN A 31 16.25 10.21 -5.70
N ARG A 32 17.22 9.44 -6.19
CA ARG A 32 16.94 8.29 -7.06
C ARG A 32 16.25 7.21 -6.22
N ALA A 33 15.22 6.58 -6.78
CA ALA A 33 14.60 5.41 -6.14
C ALA A 33 15.68 4.33 -5.93
N ARG A 34 16.13 4.18 -4.68
CA ARG A 34 17.10 3.16 -4.28
C ARG A 34 16.33 1.88 -3.97
N THR A 35 16.82 0.76 -4.49
CA THR A 35 16.41 -0.56 -4.01
C THR A 35 16.63 -0.58 -2.49
N PRO A 36 15.61 -0.94 -1.69
CA PRO A 36 15.72 -0.92 -0.24
C PRO A 36 16.86 -1.86 0.22
N GLU A 37 17.80 -1.32 0.99
CA GLU A 37 18.95 -2.07 1.52
C GLU A 37 18.54 -3.18 2.50
N LYS A 38 17.39 -3.00 3.14
CA LYS A 38 16.79 -3.99 4.05
C LYS A 38 15.66 -4.72 3.33
N LYS A 39 15.80 -6.05 3.24
CA LYS A 39 14.73 -6.95 2.82
C LYS A 39 13.49 -6.65 3.67
N ALA A 40 12.34 -6.41 3.02
CA ALA A 40 11.09 -6.14 3.72
C ALA A 40 10.78 -7.32 4.66
N PHE A 41 10.75 -7.06 5.96
CA PHE A 41 10.29 -8.01 6.97
C PHE A 41 8.76 -7.95 7.02
N PRO A 42 8.05 -9.09 7.20
CA PRO A 42 8.55 -10.48 7.25
C PRO A 42 8.63 -11.12 5.85
N ASP A 43 9.38 -12.22 5.73
CA ASP A 43 9.35 -13.05 4.53
C ASP A 43 7.90 -13.49 4.24
N ARG A 44 7.35 -13.09 3.09
CA ARG A 44 5.94 -13.34 2.73
C ARG A 44 5.53 -14.81 2.90
N SER A 45 6.46 -15.73 2.68
CA SER A 45 6.23 -17.17 2.81
C SER A 45 6.10 -17.66 4.25
N SER A 46 6.80 -17.07 5.22
CA SER A 46 6.76 -17.55 6.61
C SER A 46 5.41 -17.27 7.26
N ILE A 47 4.82 -16.11 6.96
CA ILE A 47 3.46 -15.77 7.41
C ILE A 47 2.46 -16.75 6.81
N VAL A 48 2.54 -17.02 5.51
CA VAL A 48 1.60 -17.93 4.82
C VAL A 48 1.69 -19.35 5.38
N ILE A 49 2.91 -19.89 5.55
CA ILE A 49 3.11 -21.22 6.12
C ILE A 49 2.58 -21.31 7.55
N LEU A 50 2.84 -20.30 8.39
CA LEU A 50 2.36 -20.29 9.76
C LEU A 50 0.83 -20.19 9.83
N SER A 51 0.23 -19.36 8.98
CA SER A 51 -1.22 -19.20 8.91
C SER A 51 -1.92 -20.47 8.43
N THR A 52 -1.42 -21.12 7.37
CA THR A 52 -2.02 -22.36 6.86
C THR A 52 -1.93 -23.49 7.89
N LEU A 53 -0.79 -23.61 8.57
CA LEU A 53 -0.56 -24.64 9.58
C LEU A 53 -1.41 -24.40 10.84
N SER A 54 -1.55 -23.13 11.26
CA SER A 54 -2.42 -22.75 12.38
C SER A 54 -3.89 -23.02 12.08
N VAL A 55 -4.38 -22.65 10.90
CA VAL A 55 -5.78 -22.90 10.50
C VAL A 55 -6.06 -24.39 10.39
N LEU A 56 -5.14 -25.18 9.83
CA LEU A 56 -5.30 -26.63 9.74
C LEU A 56 -5.50 -27.28 11.11
N LEU A 57 -4.64 -26.94 12.07
CA LEU A 57 -4.75 -27.44 13.45
C LEU A 57 -6.02 -26.95 14.14
N PHE A 58 -6.39 -25.68 13.93
CA PHE A 58 -7.59 -25.10 14.51
C PHE A 58 -8.86 -25.81 14.02
N VAL A 59 -8.97 -26.06 12.71
CA VAL A 59 -10.12 -26.77 12.12
C VAL A 59 -10.24 -28.19 12.68
N MET A 60 -9.11 -28.89 12.85
CA MET A 60 -9.09 -30.21 13.46
C MET A 60 -9.65 -30.18 14.89
N LEU A 61 -9.19 -29.23 15.72
CA LEU A 61 -9.69 -29.07 17.09
C LEU A 61 -11.18 -28.73 17.14
N VAL A 62 -11.63 -27.77 16.30
CA VAL A 62 -13.02 -27.34 16.25
C VAL A 62 -13.94 -28.49 15.83
N THR A 63 -13.53 -29.30 14.85
CA THR A 63 -14.31 -30.46 14.40
C THR A 63 -14.52 -31.45 15.55
N ILE A 64 -13.47 -31.76 16.32
CA ILE A 64 -13.58 -32.66 17.48
C ILE A 64 -14.57 -32.12 18.52
N ILE A 65 -14.54 -30.82 18.81
CA ILE A 65 -15.46 -30.19 19.77
C ILE A 65 -16.90 -30.26 19.27
N ILE A 66 -17.12 -29.93 17.99
CA ILE A 66 -18.44 -29.97 17.36
C ILE A 66 -18.98 -31.40 17.38
N ASP A 67 -18.18 -32.39 17.00
CA ASP A 67 -18.59 -33.79 17.01
C ASP A 67 -18.86 -34.29 18.44
N GLY A 68 -18.07 -33.87 19.43
CA GLY A 68 -18.32 -34.16 20.84
C GLY A 68 -19.68 -33.62 21.33
N ILE A 69 -20.06 -32.40 20.92
CA ILE A 69 -21.36 -31.81 21.26
C ILE A 69 -22.49 -32.50 20.46
N LYS A 70 -22.27 -32.80 19.17
CA LYS A 70 -23.23 -33.49 18.29
C LYS A 70 -23.43 -34.98 18.60
N MET A 71 -22.54 -35.60 19.37
CA MET A 71 -22.74 -36.95 19.91
C MET A 71 -23.66 -36.94 21.15
N MET A 72 -23.85 -35.75 21.76
CA MET A 72 -24.69 -35.52 22.93
C MET A 72 -26.15 -35.01 22.69
N PRO A 73 -26.79 -35.08 21.50
CA PRO A 73 -28.18 -34.67 21.32
C PRO A 73 -29.17 -35.82 21.10
N ASP A 74 -28.79 -37.10 21.21
CA ASP A 74 -29.75 -38.21 20.95
C ASP A 74 -29.98 -39.15 22.15
N ARG A 75 -30.36 -38.56 23.29
CA ARG A 75 -30.91 -39.25 24.47
C ARG A 75 -32.30 -38.72 24.85
N LYS A 76 -33.04 -38.10 23.91
CA LYS A 76 -34.45 -37.73 24.09
C LYS A 76 -35.22 -37.75 22.77
N THR A 77 -35.39 -38.93 22.18
CA THR A 77 -36.56 -39.26 21.35
C THR A 77 -36.61 -40.76 21.05
N ASN A 78 -36.93 -41.56 22.06
CA ASN A 78 -37.63 -42.81 21.82
C ASN A 78 -38.54 -43.04 23.02
N ASP A 79 -39.77 -43.42 22.72
CA ASP A 79 -40.87 -43.68 23.65
C ASP A 79 -40.50 -44.68 24.76
#